data_AF-A0A643F729-F1
#
_entry.id   AF-A0A643F729-F1
#
_cell.length_a   1.000
_cell.length_b   1.000
_cell.length_c   1.000
_cell.angle_alpha   90.00
_cell.angle_beta   90.00
_cell.angle_gamma   90.00
#
_symmetry.space_group_name_H-M   'P 1'
#
loop_
_entity.id
_entity.type
_entity.pdbx_description
1 polymer ?
#
loop_
_entity_poly.entity_id
_entity_poly.type
_entity_poly.pdbx_seq_one_letter_code
_entity_poly.pdbx_strand_id
1 'polypeptide(L)'
;MTTDLNPYRDVDLRPLRSRLAGWSGSESTLLDTAKLANLAQKLGLGHFNEADIHALWRIGLVRADVTTAQAPAHVPGLEPVQSAFEVRFIDVRKPKARPIGMPSFLPKGETAEDALTPHFHPYRIFLLHHVVRTLRISTSNTQYLLWTPGVHSVVEKQLCGLNHWTESKDFLDRFDHWNWACELAIVCEPVRWTRREFDNEDPEQLWLQEYGLKLQSQLRTLPEDAVPSIRQAFALAAAELDPNSELQTLLRLMKRFERDRIEGRIGAAMRLLDMAESIRRAVERHLSVQLPEEDEIGPRVWMVGARKVLYGTSRVFDAAPSVLRDFLGSFGLDGGVKARCYVEGQTELGALRHVLGSTSQCVVVNLSGSVVERGGRGLAFATSLAADKASGTFSFIMLDADRADVVRTLRQAASKETFHGAFLLSNPDFEMDNFAIPELNRPGFDGGSNSGEWSHEEVPEVFPRGARACRAHGAGASWRA
;
A
#
# COMPACT_ATOMS: atom_id res chain seq x y z
N MET A 1 31.69 -10.65 23.04
CA MET A 1 31.54 -9.45 22.18
C MET A 1 30.37 -8.67 22.73
N THR A 2 30.58 -7.46 23.24
CA THR A 2 29.49 -6.56 23.66
C THR A 2 28.78 -6.09 22.39
N THR A 3 27.74 -6.79 21.97
CA THR A 3 26.83 -6.33 20.92
C THR A 3 26.13 -5.08 21.43
N ASP A 4 26.55 -3.91 20.95
CA ASP A 4 25.81 -2.67 21.16
C ASP A 4 24.42 -2.83 20.58
N LEU A 5 23.39 -2.87 21.43
CA LEU A 5 22.01 -3.09 21.02
C LEU A 5 21.38 -1.82 20.41
N ASN A 6 22.06 -0.68 20.48
CA ASN A 6 21.73 0.52 19.71
C ASN A 6 22.95 1.00 18.89
N PRO A 7 23.24 0.36 17.74
CA PRO A 7 24.42 0.67 16.94
C PRO A 7 24.37 2.06 16.29
N TYR A 8 23.22 2.73 16.30
CA TYR A 8 23.00 3.99 15.60
C TYR A 8 22.91 5.20 16.53
N ARG A 9 23.26 5.04 17.81
CA ARG A 9 23.13 6.09 18.85
C ARG A 9 23.92 7.38 18.55
N ASP A 10 24.96 7.28 17.71
CA ASP A 10 25.83 8.40 17.37
C ASP A 10 25.28 9.22 16.19
N VAL A 11 24.23 8.73 15.51
CA VAL A 11 23.53 9.49 14.46
C VAL A 11 22.55 10.47 15.09
N ASP A 12 22.86 11.75 14.92
CA ASP A 12 22.06 12.83 15.49
C ASP A 12 20.90 13.28 14.58
N LEU A 13 19.68 12.85 14.92
CA LEU A 13 18.44 13.28 14.24
C LEU A 13 17.83 14.57 14.86
N ARG A 14 18.41 15.13 15.93
CA ARG A 14 17.87 16.32 16.62
C ARG A 14 17.66 17.53 15.71
N PRO A 15 18.56 17.86 14.75
CA PRO A 15 18.35 19.00 13.86
C PRO A 15 17.09 18.87 12.98
N LEU A 16 16.79 17.66 12.50
CA LEU A 16 15.58 17.40 11.71
C LEU A 16 14.34 17.42 12.58
N ARG A 17 14.40 16.81 13.78
CA ARG A 17 13.30 16.81 14.75
C ARG A 17 12.94 18.23 15.21
N SER A 18 13.93 19.05 15.54
CA SER A 18 13.73 20.45 15.92
C SER A 18 13.07 21.24 14.78
N ARG A 19 13.51 21.03 13.54
CA ARG A 19 12.89 21.66 12.37
C ARG A 19 11.44 21.22 12.16
N LEU A 20 11.12 19.94 12.39
CA LEU A 20 9.75 19.44 12.32
C LEU A 20 8.86 19.99 13.44
N ALA A 21 9.36 20.05 14.66
CA ALA A 21 8.63 20.59 15.81
C ALA A 21 8.24 22.07 15.65
N GLY A 22 9.01 22.83 14.84
CA GLY A 22 8.71 24.20 14.47
C GLY A 22 7.82 24.36 13.23
N TRP A 23 7.44 23.27 12.55
CA TRP A 23 6.63 23.33 11.33
C TRP A 23 5.13 23.21 11.66
N SER A 24 4.36 24.23 11.27
CA SER A 24 2.91 24.27 11.49
C SER A 24 2.14 23.14 10.82
N GLY A 25 2.64 22.58 9.70
CA GLY A 25 2.03 21.43 9.03
C GLY A 25 2.01 20.16 9.91
N SER A 26 2.97 20.03 10.83
CA SER A 26 3.05 18.89 11.75
C SER A 26 1.94 18.91 12.82
N GLU A 27 1.41 20.07 13.17
CA GLU A 27 0.45 20.23 14.28
C GLU A 27 -0.86 19.48 14.06
N SER A 28 -1.28 19.36 12.79
CA SER A 28 -2.48 18.60 12.40
C SER A 28 -2.32 17.08 12.56
N THR A 29 -1.10 16.60 12.75
CA THR A 29 -0.77 15.17 12.80
C THR A 29 -0.42 14.67 14.20
N LEU A 30 0.00 15.55 15.11
CA LEU A 30 0.43 15.18 16.45
C LEU A 30 -0.77 14.85 17.36
N LEU A 31 -0.58 13.84 18.19
CA LEU A 31 -1.57 13.32 19.11
C LEU A 31 -1.16 13.67 20.55
N ASP A 32 -2.10 14.17 21.34
CA ASP A 32 -1.95 14.20 22.79
C ASP A 32 -1.97 12.76 23.38
N THR A 33 -1.71 12.66 24.68
CA THR A 33 -1.71 11.40 25.45
C THR A 33 -3.01 10.60 25.27
N ALA A 34 -4.16 11.27 25.35
CA ALA A 34 -5.47 10.62 25.23
C ALA A 34 -5.73 10.10 23.80
N LYS A 35 -5.38 10.88 22.78
CA LYS A 35 -5.52 10.49 21.36
C LYS A 35 -4.58 9.35 21.00
N LEU A 36 -3.33 9.35 21.50
CA LEU A 36 -2.41 8.25 21.26
C LEU A 36 -2.90 6.95 21.93
N ALA A 37 -3.40 7.04 23.17
CA ALA A 37 -4.01 5.91 23.87
C ALA A 37 -5.20 5.32 23.08
N ASN A 38 -6.11 6.18 22.63
CA ASN A 38 -7.26 5.79 21.80
C ASN A 38 -6.82 5.16 20.47
N LEU A 39 -5.81 5.74 19.80
CA LEU A 39 -5.26 5.15 18.58
C LEU A 39 -4.71 3.74 18.84
N ALA A 40 -3.93 3.54 19.91
CA ALA A 40 -3.39 2.23 20.26
C ALA A 40 -4.49 1.19 20.53
N GLN A 41 -5.57 1.61 21.20
CA GLN A 41 -6.75 0.77 21.44
C GLN A 41 -7.45 0.40 20.14
N LYS A 42 -7.73 1.38 19.27
CA LYS A 42 -8.34 1.14 17.94
C LYS A 42 -7.53 0.19 17.08
N LEU A 43 -6.20 0.29 17.15
CA LEU A 43 -5.27 -0.58 16.44
C LEU A 43 -5.07 -1.95 17.12
N GLY A 44 -5.77 -2.23 18.22
CA GLY A 44 -5.72 -3.52 18.89
C GLY A 44 -4.37 -3.85 19.54
N LEU A 45 -3.57 -2.84 19.88
CA LEU A 45 -2.26 -3.00 20.52
C LEU A 45 -2.34 -3.24 22.02
N GLY A 46 -3.47 -2.94 22.65
CA GLY A 46 -3.68 -3.09 24.09
C GLY A 46 -4.61 -2.02 24.64
N HIS A 47 -4.93 -2.11 25.93
CA HIS A 47 -5.66 -1.08 26.64
C HIS A 47 -4.65 -0.13 27.27
N PHE A 48 -4.51 1.06 26.69
CA PHE A 48 -3.78 2.18 27.28
C PHE A 48 -4.79 3.26 27.64
N ASN A 49 -4.60 3.91 28.78
CA ASN A 49 -5.27 5.15 29.12
C ASN A 49 -4.27 6.33 29.03
N GLU A 50 -4.77 7.55 29.23
CA GLU A 50 -3.97 8.76 29.19
C GLU A 50 -2.80 8.74 30.18
N ALA A 51 -3.05 8.28 31.41
CA ALA A 51 -2.06 8.20 32.47
C ALA A 51 -0.96 7.16 32.14
N ASP A 52 -1.30 6.07 31.45
CA ASP A 52 -0.33 5.07 31.01
C ASP A 52 0.65 5.68 29.99
N ILE A 53 0.13 6.40 28.98
CA ILE A 53 0.97 7.08 27.97
C ILE A 53 1.84 8.15 28.64
N HIS A 54 1.26 8.93 29.54
CA HIS A 54 2.00 9.96 30.28
C HIS A 54 3.11 9.34 31.16
N ALA A 55 2.82 8.22 31.83
CA ALA A 55 3.80 7.49 32.63
C ALA A 55 4.96 6.97 31.77
N LEU A 56 4.66 6.32 30.64
CA LEU A 56 5.66 5.84 29.67
C LEU A 56 6.56 6.98 29.15
N TRP A 57 5.99 8.16 28.96
CA TRP A 57 6.73 9.37 28.60
C TRP A 57 7.61 9.89 29.73
N ARG A 58 7.10 9.97 30.97
CA ARG A 58 7.87 10.42 32.15
C ARG A 58 9.12 9.58 32.40
N ILE A 59 9.06 8.28 32.12
CA ILE A 59 10.20 7.36 32.26
C ILE A 59 11.11 7.30 31.03
N GLY A 60 10.71 7.96 29.93
CA GLY A 60 11.49 8.02 28.69
C GLY A 60 11.40 6.78 27.81
N LEU A 61 10.46 5.86 28.05
CA LEU A 61 10.23 4.71 27.15
C LEU A 61 9.56 5.15 25.84
N VAL A 62 8.71 6.17 25.90
CA VAL A 62 8.11 6.81 24.72
C VAL A 62 8.50 8.28 24.72
N ARG A 63 9.30 8.72 23.75
CA ARG A 63 9.64 10.14 23.61
C ARG A 63 8.51 10.91 22.94
N ALA A 64 8.24 12.10 23.47
CA ALA A 64 7.38 13.05 22.78
C ALA A 64 8.10 13.64 21.58
N ASP A 65 7.35 13.88 20.50
CA ASP A 65 7.87 14.54 19.31
C ASP A 65 7.90 16.06 19.51
N VAL A 66 6.90 16.57 20.22
CA VAL A 66 6.83 17.96 20.70
C VAL A 66 6.35 17.95 22.14
N THR A 67 6.93 18.79 22.98
CA THR A 67 6.41 19.09 24.32
C THR A 67 6.16 20.58 24.41
N THR A 68 4.97 20.97 24.88
CA THR A 68 4.60 22.37 25.06
C THR A 68 4.52 22.73 26.54
N ALA A 69 4.76 24.00 26.84
CA ALA A 69 4.67 24.54 28.19
C ALA A 69 4.01 25.92 28.17
N GLN A 70 3.28 26.27 29.24
CA GLN A 70 2.71 27.62 29.40
C GLN A 70 3.79 28.67 29.73
N ALA A 71 4.89 28.25 30.36
CA ALA A 71 6.02 29.10 30.70
C ALA A 71 7.35 28.38 30.41
N PRO A 72 8.46 29.11 30.18
CA PRO A 72 9.78 28.52 30.04
C PRO A 72 10.11 27.62 31.24
N ALA A 73 10.27 26.32 30.99
CA ALA A 73 10.66 25.34 31.98
C ALA A 73 12.03 24.78 31.60
N HIS A 74 12.92 24.62 32.59
CA HIS A 74 14.18 23.92 32.38
C HIS A 74 14.03 22.49 32.86
N VAL A 75 13.78 21.57 31.92
CA VAL A 75 13.71 20.13 32.20
C VAL A 75 14.88 19.43 31.49
N PRO A 76 15.78 18.75 32.22
CA PRO A 76 16.92 18.08 31.61
C PRO A 76 16.51 17.09 30.50
N GLY A 77 17.12 17.24 29.33
CA GLY A 77 16.85 16.41 28.15
C GLY A 77 15.61 16.83 27.34
N LEU A 78 15.00 17.97 27.65
CA LEU A 78 14.10 18.67 26.73
C LEU A 78 14.85 19.85 26.11
N GLU A 79 15.06 19.81 24.79
CA GLU A 79 15.78 20.85 24.06
C GLU A 79 14.78 21.85 23.44
N PRO A 80 14.97 23.18 23.63
CA PRO A 80 14.02 24.17 23.14
C PRO A 80 14.02 24.25 21.61
N VAL A 81 12.84 24.49 21.05
CA VAL A 81 12.61 24.70 19.62
C VAL A 81 12.25 26.17 19.40
N GLN A 82 12.84 26.80 18.39
CA GLN A 82 12.44 28.16 18.01
C GLN A 82 11.00 28.14 17.48
N SER A 83 10.08 28.78 18.18
CA SER A 83 8.69 28.97 17.81
C SER A 83 8.25 30.39 18.12
N ALA A 84 7.37 30.96 17.30
CA ALA A 84 6.95 32.35 17.40
C ALA A 84 5.90 32.61 18.50
N PHE A 85 5.15 31.58 18.92
CA PHE A 85 3.95 31.76 19.76
C PHE A 85 3.91 30.90 21.01
N GLU A 86 4.66 29.79 21.06
CA GLU A 86 4.60 28.83 22.16
C GLU A 86 5.99 28.35 22.58
N VAL A 87 6.18 28.07 23.87
CA VAL A 87 7.40 27.43 24.36
C VAL A 87 7.33 25.94 23.99
N ARG A 88 8.14 25.54 23.00
CA ARG A 88 8.19 24.18 22.49
C ARG A 88 9.55 23.53 22.76
N PHE A 89 9.52 22.23 22.98
CA PHE A 89 10.70 21.41 23.17
C PHE A 89 10.62 20.12 22.35
N ILE A 90 11.77 19.59 21.97
CA ILE A 90 11.91 18.18 21.56
C ILE A 90 12.40 17.34 22.74
N ASP A 91 11.86 16.13 22.87
CA ASP A 91 12.29 15.18 23.89
C ASP A 91 13.49 14.35 23.41
N VAL A 92 14.64 14.56 24.05
CA VAL A 92 15.90 13.84 23.77
C VAL A 92 16.34 13.00 24.97
N ARG A 93 15.46 12.82 25.97
CA ARG A 93 15.79 12.06 27.18
C ARG A 93 16.07 10.60 26.84
N LYS A 94 17.09 10.02 27.48
CA LYS A 94 17.32 8.57 27.45
C LYS A 94 16.41 7.87 28.48
N PRO A 95 15.97 6.63 28.20
CA PRO A 95 15.30 5.81 29.20
C PRO A 95 16.12 5.79 30.50
N LYS A 96 15.50 6.12 31.63
CA LYS A 96 16.21 6.19 32.92
C LYS A 96 16.38 4.77 33.49
N ALA A 97 17.60 4.42 33.92
CA ALA A 97 17.84 3.18 34.65
C ALA A 97 17.09 3.19 35.99
N ARG A 98 16.54 2.04 36.36
CA ARG A 98 15.70 1.88 37.55
C ARG A 98 16.10 0.61 38.31
N PRO A 99 16.72 0.74 39.50
CA PRO A 99 17.37 -0.40 40.18
C PRO A 99 16.42 -1.38 40.89
N ILE A 100 15.09 -1.16 40.84
CA ILE A 100 14.09 -2.03 41.52
C ILE A 100 13.01 -2.52 40.52
N GLY A 101 13.32 -2.53 39.21
CA GLY A 101 12.42 -3.04 38.17
C GLY A 101 11.07 -2.30 38.05
N MET A 102 10.02 -3.02 37.64
CA MET A 102 8.71 -2.45 37.29
C MET A 102 8.04 -1.55 38.35
N PRO A 103 8.07 -1.91 39.65
CA PRO A 103 7.46 -1.10 40.72
C PRO A 103 8.02 0.32 40.86
N SER A 104 9.18 0.60 40.25
CA SER A 104 9.85 1.91 40.30
C SER A 104 9.59 2.79 39.07
N PHE A 105 8.75 2.34 38.13
CA PHE A 105 8.39 3.13 36.94
C PHE A 105 7.47 4.31 37.22
N LEU A 106 6.68 4.30 38.29
CA LEU A 106 5.82 5.44 38.64
C LEU A 106 6.54 6.36 39.62
N PRO A 107 6.97 7.58 39.21
CA PRO A 107 7.56 8.53 40.13
C PRO A 107 6.54 8.88 41.21
N LYS A 108 6.94 8.81 42.48
CA LYS A 108 6.08 9.26 43.58
C LYS A 108 6.16 10.79 43.66
N GLY A 109 5.05 11.47 43.42
CA GLY A 109 4.90 12.92 43.59
C GLY A 109 4.87 13.74 42.29
N GLU A 110 4.65 15.04 42.47
CA GLU A 110 4.73 16.05 41.40
C GLU A 110 6.17 16.21 40.93
N THR A 111 6.33 16.27 39.62
CA THR A 111 7.60 16.44 38.93
C THR A 111 7.51 17.62 37.96
N ALA A 112 8.64 18.20 37.58
CA ALA A 112 8.66 19.32 36.64
C ALA A 112 8.01 18.95 35.28
N GLU A 113 8.04 17.66 34.93
CA GLU A 113 7.36 17.11 33.76
C GLU A 113 5.82 17.24 33.81
N ASP A 114 5.20 17.31 34.99
CA ASP A 114 3.73 17.37 35.12
C ASP A 114 3.15 18.74 34.71
N ALA A 115 3.99 19.76 34.57
CA ALA A 115 3.60 21.08 34.04
C ALA A 115 3.65 21.17 32.51
N LEU A 116 3.99 20.07 31.83
CA LEU A 116 4.23 20.03 30.40
C LEU A 116 3.20 19.15 29.69
N THR A 117 2.90 19.48 28.43
CA THR A 117 1.97 18.69 27.61
C THR A 117 2.73 18.00 26.48
N PRO A 118 2.90 16.67 26.55
CA PRO A 118 3.57 15.91 25.49
C PRO A 118 2.63 15.62 24.31
N HIS A 119 3.19 15.73 23.11
CA HIS A 119 2.54 15.45 21.84
C HIS A 119 3.38 14.45 21.04
N PHE A 120 2.71 13.49 20.42
CA PHE A 120 3.31 12.31 19.81
C PHE A 120 2.90 12.16 18.36
N HIS A 121 3.84 11.78 17.50
CA HIS A 121 3.53 11.36 16.15
C HIS A 121 2.80 10.00 16.19
N PRO A 122 1.82 9.74 15.30
CA PRO A 122 1.11 8.46 15.24
C PRO A 122 2.02 7.23 15.14
N TYR A 123 3.22 7.37 14.57
CA TYR A 123 4.22 6.30 14.47
C TYR A 123 4.74 5.81 15.82
N ARG A 124 4.52 6.55 16.91
CA ARG A 124 4.85 6.12 18.28
C ARG A 124 4.07 4.87 18.72
N ILE A 125 3.06 4.43 17.97
CA ILE A 125 2.45 3.10 18.14
C ILE A 125 3.46 1.94 18.06
N PHE A 126 4.59 2.12 17.36
CA PHE A 126 5.64 1.11 17.28
C PHE A 126 6.26 0.85 18.65
N LEU A 127 6.46 1.91 19.44
CA LEU A 127 6.92 1.80 20.82
C LEU A 127 5.87 1.11 21.68
N LEU A 128 4.59 1.48 21.55
CA LEU A 128 3.51 0.85 22.31
C LEU A 128 3.35 -0.63 21.98
N HIS A 129 3.52 -1.02 20.71
CA HIS A 129 3.60 -2.42 20.31
C HIS A 129 4.71 -3.15 21.06
N HIS A 130 5.92 -2.56 21.14
CA HIS A 130 7.02 -3.17 21.88
C HIS A 130 6.81 -3.16 23.40
N VAL A 131 6.19 -2.13 23.98
CA VAL A 131 5.77 -2.11 25.38
C VAL A 131 4.88 -3.31 25.67
N VAL A 132 3.80 -3.50 24.91
CA VAL A 132 2.90 -4.64 25.11
C VAL A 132 3.61 -5.96 24.87
N ARG A 133 4.37 -6.08 23.78
CA ARG A 133 5.05 -7.33 23.43
C ARG A 133 6.04 -7.78 24.51
N THR A 134 6.76 -6.83 25.10
CA THR A 134 7.85 -7.14 26.02
C THR A 134 7.46 -7.14 27.49
N LEU A 135 6.48 -6.33 27.88
CA LEU A 135 6.00 -6.25 29.27
C LEU A 135 4.79 -7.15 29.55
N ARG A 136 4.34 -7.95 28.56
CA ARG A 136 3.21 -8.85 28.72
C ARG A 136 3.53 -10.02 29.64
N ILE A 137 2.80 -10.11 30.73
CA ILE A 137 2.69 -11.30 31.57
C ILE A 137 1.59 -12.19 30.98
N SER A 138 1.94 -13.42 30.62
CA SER A 138 1.01 -14.36 29.99
C SER A 138 0.68 -15.48 30.96
N THR A 139 -0.58 -15.53 31.40
CA THR A 139 -1.14 -16.64 32.16
C THR A 139 -2.24 -17.33 31.37
N SER A 140 -2.40 -18.64 31.57
CA SER A 140 -3.53 -19.36 30.99
C SER A 140 -4.76 -19.20 31.89
N ASN A 141 -5.85 -18.68 31.32
CA ASN A 141 -7.14 -18.60 32.01
C ASN A 141 -7.62 -19.98 32.50
N THR A 142 -7.28 -21.05 31.78
CA THR A 142 -7.61 -22.42 32.16
C THR A 142 -6.80 -22.89 33.37
N GLN A 143 -5.54 -22.48 33.50
CA GLN A 143 -4.72 -22.82 34.67
C GLN A 143 -5.26 -22.17 35.95
N TYR A 144 -5.85 -20.98 35.85
CA TYR A 144 -6.46 -20.31 37.01
C TYR A 144 -7.64 -21.09 37.60
N LEU A 145 -8.45 -21.71 36.73
CA LEU A 145 -9.58 -22.54 37.12
C LEU A 145 -9.17 -23.89 37.74
N LEU A 146 -8.02 -24.44 37.34
CA LEU A 146 -7.55 -25.76 37.78
C LEU A 146 -6.70 -25.70 39.05
N TRP A 147 -5.80 -24.71 39.17
CA TRP A 147 -4.89 -24.61 40.30
C TRP A 147 -4.38 -23.17 40.51
N THR A 148 -5.10 -22.41 41.32
CA THR A 148 -4.80 -20.99 41.61
C THR A 148 -3.41 -20.75 42.21
N PRO A 149 -2.89 -21.53 43.19
CA PRO A 149 -1.53 -21.36 43.69
C PRO A 149 -0.44 -21.52 42.61
N GLY A 150 -0.69 -22.39 41.63
CA GLY A 150 0.22 -22.56 40.48
C GLY A 150 0.31 -21.32 39.62
N VAL A 151 -0.83 -20.70 39.32
CA VAL A 151 -0.86 -19.44 38.57
C VAL A 151 -0.15 -18.34 39.33
N HIS A 152 -0.35 -18.23 40.65
CA HIS A 152 0.38 -17.25 41.48
C HIS A 152 1.90 -17.44 41.35
N SER A 153 2.39 -18.68 41.51
CA SER A 153 3.82 -18.97 41.36
C SER A 153 4.36 -18.65 39.96
N VAL A 154 3.58 -18.91 38.91
CA VAL A 154 3.97 -18.56 37.53
C VAL A 154 4.03 -17.04 37.35
N VAL A 155 3.05 -16.30 37.85
CA VAL A 155 3.02 -14.84 37.80
C VAL A 155 4.20 -14.25 38.56
N GLU A 156 4.48 -14.71 39.77
CA GLU A 156 5.64 -14.26 40.56
C GLU A 156 6.95 -14.50 39.82
N LYS A 157 7.14 -15.69 39.22
CA LYS A 157 8.33 -15.99 38.42
C LYS A 157 8.44 -15.08 37.19
N GLN A 158 7.34 -14.83 36.49
CA GLN A 158 7.32 -13.90 35.35
C GLN A 158 7.62 -12.47 35.79
N LEU A 159 7.08 -12.00 36.93
CA LEU A 159 7.36 -10.69 37.50
C LEU A 159 8.83 -10.55 37.91
N CYS A 160 9.42 -11.55 38.56
CA CYS A 160 10.84 -11.56 38.89
C CYS A 160 11.70 -11.46 37.62
N GLY A 161 11.39 -12.24 36.59
CA GLY A 161 12.08 -12.17 35.30
C GLY A 161 11.93 -10.80 34.63
N LEU A 162 10.73 -10.23 34.67
CA LEU A 162 10.43 -8.91 34.11
C LEU A 162 11.18 -7.80 34.84
N ASN A 163 11.23 -7.85 36.18
CA ASN A 163 11.99 -6.90 36.98
C ASN A 163 13.48 -6.96 36.66
N HIS A 164 14.05 -8.16 36.62
CA HIS A 164 15.46 -8.34 36.26
C HIS A 164 15.76 -7.84 34.83
N TRP A 165 14.86 -8.09 33.88
CA TRP A 165 15.01 -7.60 32.52
C TRP A 165 14.92 -6.07 32.45
N THR A 166 13.95 -5.45 33.11
CA THR A 166 13.76 -3.99 33.11
C THR A 166 14.86 -3.22 33.84
N GLU A 167 15.59 -3.86 34.75
CA GLU A 167 16.81 -3.34 35.38
C GLU A 167 18.03 -3.36 34.45
N SER A 168 18.01 -4.19 33.40
CA SER A 168 19.16 -4.40 32.53
C SER A 168 19.44 -3.18 31.63
N LYS A 169 20.72 -2.98 31.30
CA LYS A 169 21.12 -2.00 30.29
C LYS A 169 20.50 -2.33 28.92
N ASP A 170 20.41 -3.61 28.58
CA ASP A 170 19.84 -4.10 27.32
C ASP A 170 18.40 -3.65 27.11
N PHE A 171 17.60 -3.58 28.18
CA PHE A 171 16.24 -3.04 28.13
C PHE A 171 16.24 -1.57 27.69
N LEU A 172 17.07 -0.75 28.31
CA LEU A 172 17.18 0.68 28.01
C LEU A 172 17.71 0.90 26.59
N ASP A 173 18.77 0.18 26.21
CA ASP A 173 19.37 0.28 24.88
C ASP A 173 18.39 -0.12 23.77
N ARG A 174 17.53 -1.14 24.01
CA ARG A 174 16.47 -1.53 23.05
C ARG A 174 15.40 -0.46 22.90
N PHE A 175 14.93 0.13 23.99
CA PHE A 175 13.93 1.20 23.91
C PHE A 175 14.50 2.49 23.30
N ASP A 176 15.77 2.80 23.58
CA ASP A 176 16.48 3.89 22.92
C ASP A 176 16.57 3.64 21.40
N HIS A 177 16.93 2.41 21.00
CA HIS A 177 16.96 2.00 19.60
C HIS A 177 15.58 2.10 18.92
N TRP A 178 14.51 1.61 19.55
CA TRP A 178 13.17 1.70 18.97
C TRP A 178 12.65 3.13 18.88
N ASN A 179 12.98 4.00 19.84
CA ASN A 179 12.68 5.43 19.73
C ASN A 179 13.41 6.04 18.55
N TRP A 180 14.71 5.74 18.39
CA TRP A 180 15.50 6.23 17.27
C TRP A 180 15.00 5.72 15.91
N ALA A 181 14.64 4.44 15.80
CA ALA A 181 14.04 3.86 14.59
C ALA A 181 12.74 4.57 14.21
N CYS A 182 11.88 4.83 15.21
CA CYS A 182 10.65 5.59 15.02
C CYS A 182 10.94 7.03 14.60
N GLU A 183 11.91 7.69 15.23
CA GLU A 183 12.35 9.05 14.88
C GLU A 183 12.83 9.13 13.43
N LEU A 184 13.58 8.13 12.94
CA LEU A 184 13.99 8.07 11.54
C LEU A 184 12.78 8.01 10.59
N ALA A 185 11.78 7.18 10.90
CA ALA A 185 10.55 7.10 10.10
C ALA A 185 9.76 8.42 10.12
N ILE A 186 9.70 9.09 11.28
CA ILE A 186 9.04 10.39 11.46
C ILE A 186 9.73 11.48 10.64
N VAL A 187 11.07 11.57 10.68
CA VAL A 187 11.79 12.59 9.90
C VAL A 187 11.71 12.36 8.39
N CYS A 188 11.41 11.13 7.96
CA CYS A 188 11.22 10.77 6.55
C CYS A 188 9.78 10.94 6.05
N GLU A 189 8.78 10.95 6.93
CA GLU A 189 7.35 11.01 6.56
C GLU A 189 6.97 12.23 5.71
N PRO A 190 7.42 13.47 6.03
CA PRO A 190 6.99 14.66 5.30
C PRO A 190 7.37 14.63 3.82
N VAL A 191 8.54 14.05 3.53
CA VAL A 191 9.02 13.95 2.15
C VAL A 191 8.40 12.78 1.40
N ARG A 192 7.73 11.83 2.06
CA ARG A 192 7.13 10.65 1.40
C ARG A 192 6.26 11.07 0.21
N TRP A 193 5.47 12.11 0.39
CA TRP A 193 4.39 12.52 -0.53
C TRP A 193 4.65 13.77 -1.34
N THR A 194 5.83 14.38 -1.24
CA THR A 194 6.17 15.57 -2.03
C THR A 194 6.04 15.24 -3.51
N ARG A 195 5.18 15.99 -4.22
CA ARG A 195 4.99 15.84 -5.66
C ARG A 195 6.30 16.17 -6.36
N ARG A 196 6.62 15.41 -7.42
CA ARG A 196 7.77 15.72 -8.28
C ARG A 196 7.56 16.97 -9.13
N GLU A 197 6.31 17.40 -9.29
CA GLU A 197 5.93 18.47 -10.20
C GLU A 197 5.90 19.82 -9.49
N PHE A 198 6.59 20.77 -10.12
CA PHE A 198 6.95 22.08 -9.62
C PHE A 198 5.83 23.10 -9.89
N ASP A 199 4.87 23.21 -8.98
CA ASP A 199 4.10 24.45 -8.86
C ASP A 199 4.77 25.30 -7.77
N ASN A 200 5.62 26.23 -8.21
CA ASN A 200 6.63 26.93 -7.41
C ASN A 200 6.09 28.05 -6.49
N GLU A 201 4.82 28.03 -6.12
CA GLU A 201 4.20 29.14 -5.35
C GLU A 201 3.64 28.73 -3.98
N ASP A 202 3.64 27.44 -3.62
CA ASP A 202 3.18 26.99 -2.30
C ASP A 202 4.32 27.08 -1.26
N PRO A 203 4.22 27.92 -0.22
CA PRO A 203 5.20 28.01 0.86
C PRO A 203 5.49 26.67 1.56
N GLU A 204 4.50 25.76 1.60
CA GLU A 204 4.68 24.42 2.17
C GLU A 204 5.62 23.56 1.30
N GLN A 205 5.49 23.63 -0.02
CA GLN A 205 6.37 22.93 -0.96
C GLN A 205 7.81 23.44 -0.87
N LEU A 206 8.00 24.75 -0.75
CA LEU A 206 9.32 25.35 -0.56
C LEU A 206 9.97 24.86 0.75
N TRP A 207 9.22 24.84 1.84
CA TRP A 207 9.71 24.30 3.11
C TRP A 207 10.09 22.81 3.00
N LEU A 208 9.24 22.00 2.35
CA LEU A 208 9.50 20.56 2.14
C LEU A 208 10.74 20.31 1.27
N GLN A 209 11.01 21.17 0.29
CA GLN A 209 12.24 21.10 -0.51
C GLN A 209 13.48 21.38 0.33
N GLU A 210 13.49 22.49 1.08
CA GLU A 210 14.61 22.81 1.97
C GLU A 210 14.81 21.77 3.07
N TYR A 211 13.72 21.23 3.59
CA TYR A 211 13.74 20.14 4.55
C TYR A 211 14.33 18.87 3.91
N GLY A 212 13.92 18.54 2.68
CA GLY A 212 14.44 17.41 1.91
C GLY A 212 15.95 17.48 1.66
N LEU A 213 16.52 18.67 1.43
CA LEU A 213 17.98 18.85 1.29
C LEU A 213 18.72 18.56 2.61
N LYS A 214 18.16 18.99 3.75
CA LYS A 214 18.72 18.66 5.08
C LYS A 214 18.54 17.18 5.41
N LEU A 215 17.42 16.58 5.02
CA LEU A 215 17.20 15.14 5.18
C LEU A 215 18.21 14.36 4.35
N GLN A 216 18.47 14.75 3.10
CA GLN A 216 19.48 14.13 2.24
C GLN A 216 20.86 14.12 2.89
N SER A 217 21.31 15.24 3.49
CA SER A 217 22.62 15.29 4.13
C SER A 217 22.71 14.33 5.33
N GLN A 218 21.64 14.21 6.12
CA GLN A 218 21.58 13.26 7.24
C GLN A 218 21.46 11.81 6.78
N LEU A 219 20.69 11.51 5.73
CA LEU A 219 20.60 10.15 5.21
C LEU A 219 21.95 9.61 4.70
N ARG A 220 22.85 10.50 4.24
CA ARG A 220 24.21 10.14 3.82
C ARG A 220 25.17 9.83 4.96
N THR A 221 24.86 10.25 6.19
CA THR A 221 25.70 9.96 7.37
C THR A 221 25.29 8.66 8.06
N LEU A 222 24.16 8.07 7.66
CA LEU A 222 23.70 6.79 8.19
C LEU A 222 24.66 5.65 7.79
N PRO A 223 24.94 4.70 8.69
CA PRO A 223 25.56 3.43 8.34
C PRO A 223 24.77 2.69 7.25
N GLU A 224 25.47 1.94 6.39
CA GLU A 224 24.87 1.24 5.24
C GLU A 224 23.76 0.25 5.64
N ASP A 225 23.88 -0.37 6.82
CA ASP A 225 22.93 -1.35 7.35
C ASP A 225 21.76 -0.73 8.11
N ALA A 226 21.82 0.56 8.47
CA ALA A 226 20.79 1.24 9.25
C ALA A 226 19.42 1.18 8.56
N VAL A 227 19.35 1.64 7.32
CA VAL A 227 18.09 1.68 6.55
C VAL A 227 17.51 0.27 6.35
N PRO A 228 18.26 -0.73 5.84
CA PRO A 228 17.76 -2.10 5.72
C PRO A 228 17.29 -2.68 7.07
N SER A 229 18.09 -2.55 8.13
CA SER A 229 17.80 -3.16 9.43
C SER A 229 16.52 -2.60 10.06
N ILE A 230 16.33 -1.29 10.02
CA ILE A 230 15.15 -0.64 10.62
C ILE A 230 13.89 -1.00 9.84
N ARG A 231 13.95 -0.95 8.50
CA ARG A 231 12.81 -1.32 7.65
C ARG A 231 12.43 -2.79 7.87
N GLN A 232 13.42 -3.67 7.99
CA GLN A 232 13.20 -5.08 8.32
C GLN A 232 12.53 -5.24 9.69
N ALA A 233 12.93 -4.46 10.71
CA ALA A 233 12.31 -4.51 12.02
C ALA A 233 10.82 -4.12 11.98
N PHE A 234 10.45 -3.09 11.21
CA PHE A 234 9.04 -2.72 11.02
C PHE A 234 8.25 -3.80 10.27
N ALA A 235 8.81 -4.40 9.22
CA ALA A 235 8.16 -5.45 8.46
C ALA A 235 7.95 -6.74 9.29
N LEU A 236 8.93 -7.11 10.12
CA LEU A 236 8.78 -8.23 11.05
C LEU A 236 7.71 -7.94 12.11
N ALA A 237 7.71 -6.75 12.71
CA ALA A 237 6.68 -6.36 13.68
C ALA A 237 5.28 -6.29 13.05
N ALA A 238 5.17 -5.86 11.80
CA ALA A 238 3.92 -5.90 11.04
C ALA A 238 3.41 -7.34 10.86
N ALA A 239 4.30 -8.26 10.48
CA ALA A 239 3.97 -9.68 10.33
C ALA A 239 3.63 -10.39 11.66
N GLU A 240 4.23 -9.96 12.77
CA GLU A 240 3.88 -10.42 14.12
C GLU A 240 2.45 -9.99 14.52
N LEU A 241 2.03 -8.78 14.11
CA LEU A 241 0.70 -8.24 14.40
C LEU A 241 -0.38 -8.88 13.54
N ASP A 242 -0.11 -8.99 12.24
CA ASP A 242 -0.99 -9.61 11.26
C ASP A 242 -0.15 -10.40 10.25
N PRO A 243 -0.35 -11.73 10.10
CA PRO A 243 0.45 -12.54 9.18
C PRO A 243 -0.05 -12.48 7.72
N ASN A 244 -1.16 -11.77 7.43
CA ASN A 244 -1.80 -11.79 6.12
C ASN A 244 -1.17 -10.75 5.16
N SER A 245 0.05 -11.06 4.72
CA SER A 245 0.84 -10.18 3.82
C SER A 245 0.17 -9.85 2.47
N GLU A 246 -0.67 -10.73 1.92
CA GLU A 246 -1.41 -10.46 0.68
C GLU A 246 -2.51 -9.44 0.90
N LEU A 247 -3.28 -9.59 1.99
CA LEU A 247 -4.27 -8.60 2.39
C LEU A 247 -3.61 -7.25 2.71
N GLN A 248 -2.47 -7.24 3.40
CA GLN A 248 -1.69 -6.02 3.64
C GLN A 248 -1.28 -5.34 2.33
N THR A 249 -0.79 -6.12 1.36
CA THR A 249 -0.41 -5.60 0.04
C THR A 249 -1.61 -4.96 -0.65
N LEU A 250 -2.76 -5.63 -0.68
CA LEU A 250 -3.99 -5.10 -1.26
C LEU A 250 -4.47 -3.81 -0.59
N LEU A 251 -4.54 -3.80 0.74
CA LEU A 251 -4.97 -2.63 1.50
C LEU A 251 -4.01 -1.46 1.30
N ARG A 252 -2.72 -1.72 1.06
CA ARG A 252 -1.73 -0.66 0.78
C ARG A 252 -1.93 -0.01 -0.59
N LEU A 253 -2.64 -0.63 -1.52
CA LEU A 253 -3.03 -0.02 -2.79
C LEU A 253 -4.21 0.97 -2.64
N MET A 254 -4.89 0.99 -1.49
CA MET A 254 -5.96 1.94 -1.24
C MET A 254 -5.43 3.38 -1.10
N LYS A 255 -6.32 4.35 -1.31
CA LYS A 255 -6.04 5.77 -1.02
C LYS A 255 -5.69 5.94 0.45
N ARG A 256 -4.77 6.87 0.76
CA ARG A 256 -4.29 7.17 2.12
C ARG A 256 -5.43 7.31 3.13
N PHE A 257 -6.43 8.14 2.82
CA PHE A 257 -7.55 8.40 3.72
C PHE A 257 -8.30 7.13 4.12
N GLU A 258 -8.46 6.17 3.22
CA GLU A 258 -9.10 4.89 3.55
C GLU A 258 -8.17 3.99 4.36
N ARG A 259 -6.86 3.98 4.05
CA ARG A 259 -5.87 3.25 4.86
C ARG A 259 -5.83 3.75 6.30
N ASP A 260 -5.99 5.06 6.50
CA ASP A 260 -5.97 5.69 7.82
C ASP A 260 -7.13 5.25 8.72
N ARG A 261 -8.21 4.74 8.13
CA ARG A 261 -9.43 4.28 8.83
C ARG A 261 -9.41 2.80 9.19
N ILE A 262 -8.38 2.06 8.76
CA ILE A 262 -8.27 0.63 9.05
C ILE A 262 -7.94 0.48 10.55
N GLU A 263 -8.81 -0.22 11.26
CA GLU A 263 -8.67 -0.50 12.69
C GLU A 263 -8.20 -1.95 12.93
N GLY A 264 -7.97 -2.30 14.19
CA GLY A 264 -7.46 -3.60 14.61
C GLY A 264 -5.99 -3.83 14.26
N ARG A 265 -5.54 -5.07 14.49
CA ARG A 265 -4.12 -5.45 14.32
C ARG A 265 -3.63 -5.28 12.88
N ILE A 266 -4.51 -5.44 11.90
CA ILE A 266 -4.17 -5.18 10.51
C ILE A 266 -3.91 -3.68 10.28
N GLY A 267 -4.71 -2.79 10.87
CA GLY A 267 -4.41 -1.35 10.88
C GLY A 267 -3.07 -1.05 11.52
N ALA A 268 -2.73 -1.74 12.62
CA ALA A 268 -1.43 -1.59 13.28
C ALA A 268 -0.28 -2.03 12.36
N ALA A 269 -0.40 -3.20 11.73
CA ALA A 269 0.58 -3.70 10.77
C ALA A 269 0.77 -2.73 9.58
N MET A 270 -0.32 -2.19 9.05
CA MET A 270 -0.32 -1.20 7.98
C MET A 270 0.46 0.06 8.35
N ARG A 271 0.31 0.55 9.58
CA ARG A 271 1.05 1.71 10.10
C ARG A 271 2.55 1.43 10.23
N LEU A 272 2.95 0.22 10.62
CA LEU A 272 4.37 -0.16 10.66
C LEU A 272 4.96 -0.28 9.24
N LEU A 273 4.21 -0.82 8.29
CA LEU A 273 4.62 -0.84 6.88
C LEU A 273 4.68 0.59 6.30
N ASP A 274 3.80 1.50 6.72
CA ASP A 274 3.87 2.92 6.37
C ASP A 274 5.18 3.56 6.87
N MET A 275 5.66 3.21 8.07
CA MET A 275 6.95 3.67 8.59
C MET A 275 8.12 3.18 7.71
N ALA A 276 8.11 1.90 7.33
CA ALA A 276 9.12 1.33 6.43
C ALA A 276 9.10 1.97 5.03
N GLU A 277 7.90 2.29 4.53
CA GLU A 277 7.69 2.98 3.27
C GLU A 277 8.19 4.43 3.33
N SER A 278 7.91 5.16 4.41
CA SER A 278 8.39 6.54 4.61
C SER A 278 9.92 6.61 4.48
N ILE A 279 10.63 5.68 5.12
CA ILE A 279 12.10 5.58 4.99
C ILE A 279 12.49 5.23 3.55
N ARG A 280 11.87 4.21 2.95
CA ARG A 280 12.19 3.81 1.56
C ARG A 280 12.06 5.00 0.61
N ARG A 281 10.91 5.67 0.63
CA ARG A 281 10.57 6.77 -0.27
C ARG A 281 11.53 7.94 -0.12
N ALA A 282 11.89 8.28 1.12
CA ALA A 282 12.88 9.32 1.39
C ALA A 282 14.26 8.94 0.82
N VAL A 283 14.73 7.73 1.09
CA VAL A 283 16.04 7.24 0.64
C VAL A 283 16.11 7.10 -0.87
N GLU A 284 15.12 6.48 -1.52
CA GLU A 284 15.08 6.34 -2.98
C GLU A 284 15.04 7.71 -3.67
N ARG A 285 14.29 8.67 -3.12
CA ARG A 285 14.20 10.04 -3.66
C ARG A 285 15.51 10.80 -3.51
N HIS A 286 16.14 10.78 -2.33
CA HIS A 286 17.27 11.65 -2.02
C HIS A 286 18.64 11.04 -2.29
N LEU A 287 18.76 9.71 -2.28
CA LEU A 287 20.02 9.01 -2.54
C LEU A 287 20.07 8.33 -3.91
N SER A 288 18.98 8.38 -4.68
CA SER A 288 18.88 7.78 -6.03
C SER A 288 19.22 6.29 -6.07
N VAL A 289 18.95 5.59 -4.97
CA VAL A 289 19.03 4.13 -4.86
C VAL A 289 17.64 3.51 -5.04
N GLN A 290 17.58 2.23 -5.34
CA GLN A 290 16.33 1.47 -5.34
C GLN A 290 16.38 0.43 -4.22
N LEU A 291 15.39 0.45 -3.34
CA LEU A 291 15.29 -0.48 -2.22
C LEU A 291 14.15 -1.47 -2.45
N PRO A 292 14.20 -2.68 -1.86
CA PRO A 292 13.07 -3.60 -1.88
C PRO A 292 11.82 -2.95 -1.29
N GLU A 293 10.64 -3.22 -1.87
CA GLU A 293 9.35 -2.77 -1.34
C GLU A 293 8.98 -3.52 -0.05
N GLU A 294 8.00 -3.02 0.69
CA GLU A 294 7.71 -3.52 2.04
C GLU A 294 7.10 -4.94 2.04
N ASP A 295 6.53 -5.39 0.90
CA ASP A 295 6.10 -6.78 0.70
C ASP A 295 7.27 -7.74 0.43
N GLU A 296 8.45 -7.20 0.09
CA GLU A 296 9.67 -7.97 -0.20
C GLU A 296 10.54 -8.24 1.04
N ILE A 297 10.25 -7.55 2.13
CA ILE A 297 10.99 -7.62 3.40
C ILE A 297 10.10 -8.22 4.49
N GLY A 298 10.67 -8.45 5.67
CA GLY A 298 9.98 -9.16 6.75
C GLY A 298 10.29 -10.67 6.70
N PRO A 299 9.34 -11.55 7.09
CA PRO A 299 9.62 -12.98 7.22
C PRO A 299 9.52 -13.76 5.90
N ARG A 300 8.98 -13.16 4.83
CA ARG A 300 8.82 -13.82 3.52
C ARG A 300 10.09 -13.68 2.67
N VAL A 301 10.34 -14.69 1.84
CA VAL A 301 11.40 -14.69 0.83
C VAL A 301 10.76 -14.81 -0.54
N TRP A 302 11.08 -13.88 -1.43
CA TRP A 302 10.61 -13.92 -2.82
C TRP A 302 11.62 -14.60 -3.73
N MET A 303 11.15 -15.52 -4.56
CA MET A 303 11.94 -16.03 -5.68
C MET A 303 12.05 -14.98 -6.78
N VAL A 304 13.16 -14.97 -7.51
CA VAL A 304 13.38 -14.05 -8.64
C VAL A 304 12.25 -14.22 -9.66
N GLY A 305 11.60 -13.12 -10.02
CA GLY A 305 10.51 -13.10 -11.00
C GLY A 305 9.11 -13.42 -10.45
N ALA A 306 8.99 -13.97 -9.24
CA ALA A 306 7.69 -14.36 -8.67
C ALA A 306 6.72 -13.17 -8.52
N ARG A 307 7.22 -11.98 -8.17
CA ARG A 307 6.41 -10.76 -8.09
C ARG A 307 5.85 -10.31 -9.44
N LYS A 308 6.62 -10.46 -10.53
CA LYS A 308 6.12 -10.17 -11.88
C LYS A 308 5.00 -11.13 -12.28
N VAL A 309 5.08 -12.40 -11.87
CA VAL A 309 4.03 -13.38 -12.12
C VAL A 309 2.77 -13.05 -11.30
N LEU A 310 2.92 -12.70 -10.02
CA LEU A 310 1.79 -12.44 -9.14
C LEU A 310 1.12 -11.08 -9.39
N TYR A 311 1.92 -10.02 -9.52
CA TYR A 311 1.44 -8.63 -9.58
C TYR A 311 1.45 -8.04 -11.00
N GLY A 312 2.03 -8.73 -11.99
CA GLY A 312 2.34 -8.14 -13.30
C GLY A 312 3.52 -7.17 -13.28
N THR A 313 4.12 -6.92 -12.11
CA THR A 313 5.19 -5.93 -11.88
C THR A 313 6.14 -6.40 -10.78
N SER A 314 7.38 -5.93 -10.80
CA SER A 314 8.31 -6.04 -9.66
C SER A 314 8.29 -4.81 -8.74
N ARG A 315 7.35 -3.89 -8.92
CA ARG A 315 7.15 -2.71 -8.08
C ARG A 315 5.65 -2.47 -7.93
N VAL A 316 5.02 -3.14 -6.98
CA VAL A 316 3.56 -3.14 -6.81
C VAL A 316 3.07 -1.79 -6.27
N PHE A 317 3.82 -1.12 -5.40
CA PHE A 317 3.42 0.18 -4.83
C PHE A 317 3.76 1.38 -5.73
N ASP A 318 4.43 1.14 -6.86
CA ASP A 318 4.77 2.17 -7.86
C ASP A 318 4.17 1.88 -9.23
N ALA A 319 3.48 0.76 -9.39
CA ALA A 319 2.91 0.39 -10.67
C ALA A 319 1.77 1.31 -11.07
N ALA A 320 1.65 1.52 -12.39
CA ALA A 320 0.52 2.23 -12.96
C ALA A 320 -0.79 1.48 -12.62
N PRO A 321 -1.91 2.20 -12.41
CA PRO A 321 -3.20 1.57 -12.08
C PRO A 321 -3.65 0.50 -13.09
N SER A 322 -3.26 0.63 -14.36
CA SER A 322 -3.55 -0.37 -15.41
C SER A 322 -2.89 -1.73 -15.14
N VAL A 323 -1.67 -1.74 -14.60
CA VAL A 323 -0.94 -2.98 -14.27
C VAL A 323 -1.54 -3.64 -13.03
N LEU A 324 -1.97 -2.83 -12.06
CA LEU A 324 -2.58 -3.31 -10.81
C LEU A 324 -3.98 -3.88 -11.01
N ARG A 325 -4.65 -3.57 -12.12
CA ARG A 325 -6.00 -4.07 -12.42
C ARG A 325 -6.06 -5.60 -12.45
N ASP A 326 -5.03 -6.25 -13.00
CA ASP A 326 -5.00 -7.71 -13.07
C ASP A 326 -4.81 -8.36 -11.71
N PHE A 327 -3.93 -7.78 -10.89
CA PHE A 327 -3.77 -8.19 -9.49
C PHE A 327 -5.06 -7.99 -8.69
N LEU A 328 -5.72 -6.84 -8.79
CA LEU A 328 -7.01 -6.62 -8.11
C LEU A 328 -8.09 -7.58 -8.61
N GLY A 329 -8.08 -7.89 -9.91
CA GLY A 329 -8.97 -8.86 -10.53
C GLY A 329 -8.79 -10.28 -10.00
N SER A 330 -7.57 -10.72 -9.66
CA SER A 330 -7.34 -12.05 -9.09
C SER A 330 -7.98 -12.25 -7.71
N PHE A 331 -8.27 -11.15 -6.99
CA PHE A 331 -9.01 -11.16 -5.73
C PHE A 331 -10.52 -10.86 -5.91
N GLY A 332 -10.99 -10.68 -7.15
CA GLY A 332 -12.37 -10.28 -7.42
C GLY A 332 -12.71 -8.85 -6.98
N LEU A 333 -11.70 -7.99 -6.77
CA LEU A 333 -11.87 -6.61 -6.30
C LEU A 333 -11.96 -5.60 -7.45
N ASP A 334 -11.61 -6.01 -8.67
CA ASP A 334 -11.82 -5.21 -9.88
C ASP A 334 -13.14 -5.62 -10.56
N GLY A 335 -14.14 -4.74 -10.46
CA GLY A 335 -15.40 -4.81 -11.20
C GLY A 335 -15.37 -4.05 -12.53
N GLY A 336 -14.21 -3.51 -12.92
CA GLY A 336 -14.03 -2.81 -14.18
C GLY A 336 -14.21 -3.72 -15.39
N VAL A 337 -14.63 -3.12 -16.50
CA VAL A 337 -14.65 -3.80 -17.79
C VAL A 337 -13.21 -4.02 -18.24
N LYS A 338 -12.80 -5.28 -18.35
CA LYS A 338 -11.47 -5.68 -18.84
C LYS A 338 -11.45 -5.80 -20.35
N ALA A 339 -12.53 -6.31 -20.93
CA ALA A 339 -12.67 -6.49 -22.36
C ALA A 339 -14.02 -5.94 -22.85
N ARG A 340 -14.00 -5.31 -24.03
CA ARG A 340 -15.21 -4.95 -24.77
C ARG A 340 -15.24 -5.68 -26.09
N CYS A 341 -16.32 -6.43 -26.31
CA CYS A 341 -16.59 -7.10 -27.56
C CYS A 341 -17.54 -6.25 -28.39
N TYR A 342 -17.06 -5.62 -29.45
CA TYR A 342 -17.89 -4.89 -30.39
C TYR A 342 -18.43 -5.84 -31.44
N VAL A 343 -19.75 -5.84 -31.63
CA VAL A 343 -20.43 -6.74 -32.56
C VAL A 343 -21.35 -5.98 -33.49
N GLU A 344 -21.57 -6.58 -34.66
CA GLU A 344 -22.38 -6.09 -35.78
C GLU A 344 -23.81 -5.73 -35.36
N GLY A 345 -24.54 -6.74 -34.87
CA GLY A 345 -25.97 -6.71 -34.64
C GLY A 345 -26.42 -7.51 -33.43
N GLN A 346 -27.70 -7.87 -33.42
CA GLN A 346 -28.36 -8.46 -32.25
C GLN A 346 -28.16 -9.97 -32.14
N THR A 347 -27.90 -10.63 -33.28
CA THR A 347 -27.62 -12.06 -33.37
C THR A 347 -26.29 -12.40 -32.69
N GLU A 348 -25.21 -11.69 -33.05
CA GLU A 348 -23.88 -11.88 -32.46
C GLU A 348 -23.89 -11.49 -30.97
N LEU A 349 -24.62 -10.43 -30.62
CA LEU A 349 -24.78 -10.01 -29.24
C LEU A 349 -25.47 -11.10 -28.40
N GLY A 350 -26.51 -11.74 -28.94
CA GLY A 350 -27.19 -12.87 -28.30
C GLY A 350 -26.27 -14.07 -28.11
N ALA A 351 -25.55 -14.46 -29.17
CA ALA A 351 -24.62 -15.59 -29.15
C ALA A 351 -23.49 -15.37 -28.13
N LEU A 352 -22.84 -14.20 -28.14
CA LEU A 352 -21.75 -13.90 -27.22
C LEU A 352 -22.22 -13.76 -25.77
N ARG A 353 -23.40 -13.19 -25.53
CA ARG A 353 -23.97 -13.16 -24.17
C ARG A 353 -24.32 -14.55 -23.64
N HIS A 354 -24.73 -15.47 -24.52
CA HIS A 354 -24.98 -16.86 -24.14
C HIS A 354 -23.68 -17.57 -23.74
N VAL A 355 -22.61 -17.41 -24.54
CA VAL A 355 -21.31 -18.05 -24.30
C VAL A 355 -20.57 -17.44 -23.11
N LEU A 356 -20.55 -16.11 -22.98
CA LEU A 356 -19.78 -15.40 -21.94
C LEU A 356 -20.48 -15.37 -20.57
N GLY A 357 -21.76 -15.71 -20.51
CA GLY A 357 -22.56 -15.66 -19.29
C GLY A 357 -22.66 -14.26 -18.68
N SER A 358 -22.94 -14.18 -17.39
CA SER A 358 -23.15 -12.93 -16.63
C SER A 358 -21.85 -12.34 -16.05
N THR A 359 -20.78 -12.27 -16.83
CA THR A 359 -19.52 -11.69 -16.38
C THR A 359 -19.50 -10.17 -16.54
N SER A 360 -19.28 -9.41 -15.47
CA SER A 360 -19.18 -7.94 -15.50
C SER A 360 -17.89 -7.41 -16.13
N GLN A 361 -16.89 -8.29 -16.31
CA GLN A 361 -15.57 -7.96 -16.83
C GLN A 361 -15.51 -7.92 -18.36
N CYS A 362 -16.45 -8.57 -19.06
CA CYS A 362 -16.57 -8.53 -20.51
C CYS A 362 -17.90 -7.90 -20.93
N VAL A 363 -17.84 -6.79 -21.66
CA VAL A 363 -19.05 -6.09 -22.13
C VAL A 363 -19.19 -6.26 -23.63
N VAL A 364 -20.31 -6.83 -24.06
CA VAL A 364 -20.67 -6.93 -25.48
C VAL A 364 -21.47 -5.68 -25.89
N VAL A 365 -20.95 -4.96 -26.89
CA VAL A 365 -21.50 -3.70 -27.41
C VAL A 365 -21.99 -3.93 -28.83
N ASN A 366 -23.31 -3.82 -29.03
CA ASN A 366 -23.89 -3.84 -30.37
C ASN A 366 -23.73 -2.46 -31.05
N LEU A 367 -23.02 -2.45 -32.18
CA LEU A 367 -22.76 -1.26 -32.97
C LEU A 367 -24.01 -0.74 -33.69
N SER A 368 -24.92 -1.61 -34.15
CA SER A 368 -26.19 -1.18 -34.78
C SER A 368 -27.09 -0.36 -33.84
N GLY A 369 -27.09 -0.64 -32.53
CA GLY A 369 -27.88 0.10 -31.54
C GLY A 369 -27.21 1.39 -31.02
N SER A 370 -25.90 1.35 -30.82
CA SER A 370 -25.14 2.48 -30.24
C SER A 370 -24.72 3.56 -31.25
N VAL A 371 -24.71 3.24 -32.55
CA VAL A 371 -24.38 4.18 -33.63
C VAL A 371 -25.59 5.01 -34.09
N VAL A 372 -26.83 4.56 -33.79
CA VAL A 372 -28.07 5.23 -34.23
C VAL A 372 -28.51 6.36 -33.28
N GLU A 373 -28.23 6.28 -31.98
CA GLU A 373 -28.70 7.28 -31.00
C GLU A 373 -28.00 8.65 -31.03
N ARG A 374 -26.88 8.82 -31.76
CA ARG A 374 -26.11 10.10 -31.75
C ARG A 374 -25.81 10.72 -33.13
N GLY A 375 -26.46 10.27 -34.21
CA GLY A 375 -26.39 10.94 -35.53
C GLY A 375 -25.00 11.00 -36.20
N GLY A 376 -23.95 10.44 -35.59
CA GLY A 376 -22.58 10.42 -36.11
C GLY A 376 -22.11 9.00 -36.41
N ARG A 377 -22.50 8.46 -37.56
CA ARG A 377 -22.14 7.11 -38.02
C ARG A 377 -20.62 7.00 -38.19
N GLY A 378 -19.93 6.33 -37.25
CA GLY A 378 -18.48 6.09 -37.26
C GLY A 378 -17.67 6.89 -36.22
N LEU A 379 -18.04 8.14 -35.92
CA LEU A 379 -17.32 8.95 -34.93
C LEU A 379 -17.48 8.39 -33.50
N ALA A 380 -18.67 7.89 -33.17
CA ALA A 380 -18.95 7.27 -31.88
C ALA A 380 -18.14 5.98 -31.66
N PHE A 381 -17.98 5.15 -32.69
CA PHE A 381 -17.19 3.92 -32.61
C PHE A 381 -15.69 4.24 -32.46
N ALA A 382 -15.14 5.13 -33.29
CA ALA A 382 -13.75 5.57 -33.16
C ALA A 382 -13.45 6.21 -31.79
N THR A 383 -14.38 7.01 -31.27
CA THR A 383 -14.26 7.61 -29.93
C THR A 383 -14.30 6.55 -28.83
N SER A 384 -15.14 5.52 -28.99
CA SER A 384 -15.21 4.40 -28.04
C SER A 384 -13.91 3.59 -28.02
N LEU A 385 -13.35 3.29 -29.19
CA LEU A 385 -12.04 2.63 -29.30
C LEU A 385 -10.90 3.44 -28.68
N ALA A 386 -10.91 4.75 -28.88
CA ALA A 386 -9.93 5.65 -28.24
C ALA A 386 -10.11 5.71 -26.71
N ALA A 387 -11.35 5.73 -26.23
CA ALA A 387 -11.67 5.68 -24.80
C ALA A 387 -11.27 4.33 -24.17
N ASP A 388 -11.45 3.23 -24.89
CA ASP A 388 -11.00 1.90 -24.48
C ASP A 388 -9.48 1.86 -24.33
N LYS A 389 -8.74 2.38 -25.33
CA LYS A 389 -7.28 2.51 -25.24
C LYS A 389 -6.86 3.37 -24.06
N ALA A 390 -7.51 4.52 -23.85
CA ALA A 390 -7.22 5.42 -22.73
C ALA A 390 -7.48 4.77 -21.36
N SER A 391 -8.50 3.91 -21.27
CA SER A 391 -8.87 3.18 -20.05
C SER A 391 -8.14 1.84 -19.89
N GLY A 392 -7.29 1.44 -20.84
CA GLY A 392 -6.60 0.14 -20.83
C GLY A 392 -7.55 -1.05 -20.98
N THR A 393 -8.72 -0.85 -21.57
CA THR A 393 -9.70 -1.90 -21.86
C THR A 393 -9.34 -2.59 -23.17
N PHE A 394 -9.35 -3.93 -23.22
CA PHE A 394 -9.07 -4.68 -24.44
C PHE A 394 -10.30 -4.68 -25.37
N SER A 395 -10.18 -4.16 -26.59
CA SER A 395 -11.27 -4.17 -27.57
C SER A 395 -11.18 -5.39 -28.48
N PHE A 396 -12.13 -6.31 -28.40
CA PHE A 396 -12.32 -7.37 -29.40
C PHE A 396 -13.40 -6.93 -30.38
N ILE A 397 -13.15 -6.94 -31.68
CA ILE A 397 -14.05 -6.35 -32.67
C ILE A 397 -14.43 -7.42 -33.69
N MET A 398 -15.70 -7.81 -33.72
CA MET A 398 -16.23 -8.82 -34.61
C MET A 398 -17.24 -8.18 -35.57
N LEU A 399 -16.88 -8.13 -36.85
CA LEU A 399 -17.67 -7.47 -37.89
C LEU A 399 -17.78 -8.36 -39.12
N ASP A 400 -18.88 -8.20 -39.86
CA ASP A 400 -18.97 -8.70 -41.22
C ASP A 400 -18.21 -7.75 -42.18
N ALA A 401 -17.67 -8.31 -43.26
CA ALA A 401 -16.86 -7.55 -44.22
C ALA A 401 -17.68 -6.59 -45.10
N ASP A 402 -19.01 -6.69 -45.07
CA ASP A 402 -19.95 -5.96 -45.93
C ASP A 402 -20.21 -4.51 -45.45
N ARG A 403 -20.05 -4.22 -44.15
CA ARG A 403 -20.15 -2.86 -43.58
C ARG A 403 -18.91 -2.01 -43.79
N ALA A 404 -18.75 -1.54 -45.02
CA ALA A 404 -17.61 -0.77 -45.48
C ALA A 404 -17.28 0.48 -44.62
N ASP A 405 -18.27 1.12 -43.98
CA ASP A 405 -18.08 2.30 -43.13
C ASP A 405 -17.45 1.98 -41.77
N VAL A 406 -17.90 0.90 -41.11
CA VAL A 406 -17.33 0.41 -39.85
C VAL A 406 -15.97 -0.21 -40.08
N VAL A 407 -15.81 -1.02 -41.14
CA VAL A 407 -14.52 -1.61 -41.55
C VAL A 407 -13.49 -0.53 -41.87
N ARG A 408 -13.90 0.56 -42.56
CA ARG A 408 -13.02 1.71 -42.82
C ARG A 408 -12.57 2.38 -41.52
N THR A 409 -13.48 2.57 -40.57
CA THR A 409 -13.18 3.16 -39.26
C THR A 409 -12.21 2.29 -38.46
N LEU A 410 -12.41 0.97 -38.45
CA LEU A 410 -11.52 0.00 -37.83
C LEU A 410 -10.12 0.01 -38.45
N ARG A 411 -10.02 -0.04 -39.79
CA ARG A 411 -8.74 0.02 -40.50
C ARG A 411 -8.00 1.33 -40.24
N GLN A 412 -8.72 2.44 -40.11
CA GLN A 412 -8.13 3.72 -39.74
C GLN A 412 -7.64 3.72 -38.29
N ALA A 413 -8.41 3.14 -37.37
CA ALA A 413 -8.02 3.02 -35.97
C ALA A 413 -6.81 2.10 -35.78
N ALA A 414 -6.75 1.00 -36.54
CA ALA A 414 -5.60 0.09 -36.57
C ALA A 414 -4.35 0.78 -37.12
N SER A 415 -4.46 1.46 -38.26
CA SER A 415 -3.31 2.12 -38.90
C SER A 415 -2.76 3.31 -38.10
N LYS A 416 -3.60 3.97 -37.30
CA LYS A 416 -3.20 5.05 -36.38
C LYS A 416 -2.90 4.56 -34.96
N GLU A 417 -2.94 3.25 -34.73
CA GLU A 417 -2.79 2.62 -33.42
C GLU A 417 -3.72 3.21 -32.34
N THR A 418 -4.93 3.65 -32.67
CA THR A 418 -5.82 4.36 -31.72
C THR A 418 -6.66 3.43 -30.84
N PHE A 419 -6.46 2.12 -30.91
CA PHE A 419 -7.10 1.14 -30.03
C PHE A 419 -6.12 0.07 -29.56
N HIS A 420 -6.47 -0.65 -28.49
CA HIS A 420 -5.71 -1.78 -27.97
C HIS A 420 -6.60 -3.03 -28.01
N GLY A 421 -6.31 -3.98 -28.89
CA GLY A 421 -7.25 -5.06 -29.15
C GLY A 421 -6.93 -5.97 -30.32
N ALA A 422 -7.90 -6.81 -30.65
CA ALA A 422 -7.90 -7.70 -31.81
C ALA A 422 -9.22 -7.53 -32.58
N PHE A 423 -9.22 -7.89 -33.86
CA PHE A 423 -10.43 -7.85 -34.67
C PHE A 423 -10.55 -9.07 -35.57
N LEU A 424 -11.79 -9.48 -35.82
CA LEU A 424 -12.19 -10.50 -36.77
C LEU A 424 -13.12 -9.84 -37.79
N LEU A 425 -12.78 -10.00 -39.07
CA LEU A 425 -13.63 -9.63 -40.19
C LEU A 425 -14.12 -10.92 -40.84
N SER A 426 -15.39 -11.27 -40.65
CA SER A 426 -15.97 -12.48 -41.25
C SER A 426 -16.14 -12.28 -42.75
N ASN A 427 -15.74 -13.28 -43.54
CA ASN A 427 -16.02 -13.36 -44.97
C ASN A 427 -15.98 -14.84 -45.39
N PRO A 428 -17.13 -15.52 -45.60
CA PRO A 428 -18.48 -14.95 -45.72
C PRO A 428 -19.11 -14.54 -44.36
N ASP A 429 -20.29 -13.91 -44.42
CA ASP A 429 -20.98 -13.32 -43.26
C ASP A 429 -21.26 -14.35 -42.16
N PHE A 430 -21.29 -13.91 -40.89
CA PHE A 430 -21.50 -14.80 -39.73
C PHE A 430 -22.78 -15.66 -39.83
N GLU A 431 -23.81 -15.16 -40.51
CA GLU A 431 -25.06 -15.88 -40.79
C GLU A 431 -24.90 -16.99 -41.84
N MET A 432 -23.88 -16.95 -42.71
CA MET A 432 -23.63 -17.94 -43.76
C MET A 432 -22.78 -19.13 -43.26
N ASP A 433 -21.94 -18.91 -42.24
CA ASP A 433 -21.12 -19.98 -41.64
C ASP A 433 -21.89 -20.81 -40.59
N ASN A 434 -22.94 -20.25 -39.98
CA ASN A 434 -23.69 -20.91 -38.91
C ASN A 434 -25.01 -21.56 -39.36
N PHE A 435 -25.48 -21.31 -40.58
CA PHE A 435 -26.73 -21.87 -41.09
C PHE A 435 -26.52 -22.57 -42.43
N ALA A 436 -26.94 -23.83 -42.52
CA ALA A 436 -27.06 -24.47 -43.83
C ALA A 436 -28.22 -23.80 -44.58
N ILE A 437 -28.06 -23.52 -45.88
CA ILE A 437 -29.06 -22.87 -46.77
C ILE A 437 -30.53 -23.37 -46.61
N PRO A 438 -30.84 -24.62 -46.21
CA PRO A 438 -32.21 -25.04 -45.90
C PRO A 438 -32.84 -24.39 -44.65
N GLU A 439 -32.05 -23.87 -43.72
CA GLU A 439 -32.50 -23.31 -42.42
C GLU A 439 -32.99 -21.86 -42.57
N LEU A 440 -32.41 -21.09 -43.50
CA LEU A 440 -32.83 -19.72 -43.86
C LEU A 440 -34.17 -19.65 -44.63
N ASN A 441 -34.68 -20.78 -45.13
CA ASN A 441 -35.86 -20.84 -46.02
C ASN A 441 -37.12 -21.46 -45.39
N ARG A 442 -37.19 -21.64 -44.07
CA ARG A 442 -38.44 -22.03 -43.39
C ARG A 442 -39.15 -20.82 -42.80
N PRO A 443 -40.30 -20.38 -43.36
CA PRO A 443 -41.19 -19.49 -42.63
C PRO A 443 -41.84 -20.29 -41.50
N GLY A 444 -41.34 -20.08 -40.28
CA GLY A 444 -41.87 -20.65 -39.05
C GLY A 444 -41.03 -21.83 -38.53
N PHE A 445 -40.36 -21.63 -37.40
CA PHE A 445 -39.99 -22.76 -36.54
C PHE A 445 -40.16 -22.39 -35.07
N ASP A 446 -41.21 -23.01 -34.51
CA ASP A 446 -41.42 -23.25 -33.09
C ASP A 446 -40.23 -24.00 -32.48
N GLY A 447 -40.07 -23.83 -31.16
CA GLY A 447 -38.95 -24.35 -30.40
C GLY A 447 -38.71 -25.85 -30.56
N GLY A 448 -37.44 -26.23 -30.67
CA GLY A 448 -37.00 -27.61 -30.67
C GLY A 448 -35.49 -27.71 -30.57
N SER A 449 -35.03 -28.11 -29.39
CA SER A 449 -33.65 -28.49 -29.04
C SER A 449 -33.01 -29.41 -30.08
N ASN A 450 -31.77 -29.13 -30.48
CA ASN A 450 -30.80 -30.18 -30.79
C ASN A 450 -29.36 -29.71 -30.55
N SER A 451 -28.67 -30.49 -29.73
CA SER A 451 -27.26 -30.41 -29.38
C SER A 451 -26.38 -30.93 -30.52
N GLY A 452 -25.48 -30.08 -31.02
CA GLY A 452 -24.40 -30.45 -31.94
C GLY A 452 -23.05 -30.08 -31.33
N GLU A 453 -22.16 -31.07 -31.23
CA GLU A 453 -20.78 -30.94 -30.76
C GLU A 453 -19.94 -30.00 -31.65
N TRP A 454 -19.07 -29.22 -31.01
CA TRP A 454 -18.21 -28.24 -31.66
C TRP A 454 -16.88 -28.90 -32.09
N SER A 455 -16.58 -28.90 -33.39
CA SER A 455 -15.23 -29.21 -33.88
C SER A 455 -14.34 -27.98 -33.73
N HIS A 456 -13.30 -28.11 -32.90
CA HIS A 456 -12.19 -27.15 -32.83
C HIS A 456 -11.41 -27.15 -34.13
N GLU A 457 -11.46 -26.06 -34.90
CA GLU A 457 -10.35 -25.69 -35.80
C GLU A 457 -10.39 -24.20 -36.15
N GLU A 458 -9.19 -23.64 -36.32
CA GLU A 458 -8.82 -22.25 -36.62
C GLU A 458 -8.87 -21.21 -35.48
N VAL A 459 -7.68 -20.99 -34.90
CA VAL A 459 -7.33 -19.88 -34.01
C VAL A 459 -7.10 -18.60 -34.86
N PRO A 460 -7.68 -17.44 -34.53
CA PRO A 460 -7.39 -16.20 -35.27
C PRO A 460 -5.94 -15.73 -35.08
N GLU A 461 -5.34 -15.16 -36.13
CA GLU A 461 -3.99 -14.57 -36.09
C GLU A 461 -3.85 -13.53 -34.98
N VAL A 462 -3.05 -13.85 -33.96
CA VAL A 462 -2.60 -12.92 -32.93
C VAL A 462 -1.35 -12.22 -33.45
N PHE A 463 -1.41 -10.91 -33.74
CA PHE A 463 -0.21 -10.11 -33.99
C PHE A 463 0.43 -9.70 -32.64
N PRO A 464 1.61 -10.21 -32.27
CA PRO A 464 2.31 -9.74 -31.08
C PRO A 464 2.94 -8.37 -31.35
N ARG A 465 3.21 -7.65 -30.26
CA ARG A 465 3.78 -6.29 -30.25
C ARG A 465 5.00 -6.17 -31.19
N GLY A 466 4.90 -5.22 -32.13
CA GLY A 466 6.05 -4.70 -32.88
C GLY A 466 6.39 -5.46 -34.15
N ALA A 467 5.51 -5.46 -35.15
CA ALA A 467 5.87 -5.84 -36.51
C ALA A 467 5.29 -4.83 -37.51
N ARG A 468 6.17 -4.20 -38.30
CA ARG A 468 5.81 -3.35 -39.44
C ARG A 468 5.10 -4.19 -40.49
N ALA A 469 4.02 -3.66 -41.06
CA ALA A 469 3.28 -4.28 -42.14
C ALA A 469 4.18 -4.54 -43.37
N CYS A 470 4.47 -5.81 -43.65
CA CYS A 470 4.97 -6.25 -44.95
C CYS A 470 3.85 -7.03 -45.66
N ARG A 471 3.44 -6.57 -46.84
CA ARG A 471 2.57 -7.31 -47.75
C ARG A 471 3.31 -8.53 -48.29
N ALA A 472 2.66 -9.69 -48.33
CA ALA A 472 3.07 -10.78 -49.20
C ALA A 472 1.85 -11.33 -49.96
N HIS A 473 1.94 -11.30 -51.29
CA HIS A 473 1.12 -12.10 -52.19
C HIS A 473 1.52 -13.57 -52.09
N GLY A 474 0.55 -14.45 -52.28
CA GLY A 474 0.64 -15.86 -51.95
C GLY A 474 1.69 -16.67 -52.71
N ALA A 475 2.13 -17.74 -52.06
CA ALA A 475 2.39 -19.07 -52.59
C ALA A 475 2.84 -19.93 -51.40
N GLY A 476 2.34 -21.16 -51.33
CA GLY A 476 2.46 -22.02 -50.14
C GLY A 476 3.89 -22.39 -49.76
N ALA A 477 4.08 -22.58 -48.46
CA ALA A 477 5.12 -23.44 -47.90
C ALA A 477 4.71 -23.86 -46.49
N SER A 478 4.54 -25.17 -46.29
CA SER A 478 4.40 -25.83 -44.99
C SER A 478 5.65 -25.62 -44.14
N TRP A 479 5.52 -25.39 -42.83
CA TRP A 479 6.59 -25.75 -41.88
C TRP A 479 6.03 -26.25 -40.54
N ARG A 480 6.62 -27.36 -40.09
CA ARG A 480 6.50 -27.99 -38.77
C ARG A 480 7.34 -27.24 -37.73
N ALA A 481 6.85 -27.33 -36.50
CA ALA A 481 7.44 -27.03 -35.18
C ALA A 481 7.61 -25.55 -34.83
#